data_AF-A0A7L9S9A1-F1
#
_entry.id   AF-A0A7L9S9A1-F1
#
_cell.length_a   1.000
_cell.length_b   1.000
_cell.length_c   1.000
_cell.angle_alpha   90.00
_cell.angle_beta   90.00
_cell.angle_gamma   90.00
#
_symmetry.space_group_name_H-M   'P 1'
#
loop_
_entity.id
_entity.type
_entity.pdbx_description
1 polymer ?
#
loop_
_entity_poly.entity_id
_entity_poly.type
_entity_poly.pdbx_seq_one_letter_code
_entity_poly.pdbx_strand_id
1 'polypeptide(L)'
;MKKFVLAIVACLSMSANAGLIAESNYVIDTDQGLDWLRWDETNNRSYNDVVSNLSAGGDYDGWQYATAEQAETFLASFGLVGYSSVTKQTTDSAFKDLTSLMGVESTSSQAWIYGMVESEGTKARTYSHYDYSWRVSPEFKIFNLSKTSVAGYLGSFLVRDTSYVAPSAKQDQLPISSGPLNAIVQVSEPSTIILMTLTLGGLLMMRRRQQ
;
A
#
# COMPACT_ATOMS: atom_id res chain seq x y z
N MET A 1 42.61 21.55 -12.90
CA MET A 1 42.17 20.33 -12.20
C MET A 1 40.80 20.56 -11.56
N LYS A 2 39.71 20.61 -12.35
CA LYS A 2 38.34 20.87 -11.85
C LYS A 2 37.28 20.35 -12.84
N LYS A 3 37.25 19.05 -13.16
CA LYS A 3 36.17 18.45 -13.97
C LYS A 3 36.04 16.94 -13.70
N PHE A 4 35.67 16.53 -12.49
CA PHE A 4 35.31 15.14 -12.19
C PHE A 4 34.33 15.05 -11.01
N VAL A 5 33.20 15.76 -11.07
CA VAL A 5 32.16 15.68 -10.01
C VAL A 5 30.75 15.42 -10.55
N LEU A 6 30.51 15.33 -11.86
CA LEU A 6 29.14 15.30 -12.38
C LEU A 6 28.68 13.96 -12.98
N ALA A 7 28.96 12.83 -12.33
CA ALA A 7 28.50 11.51 -12.81
C ALA A 7 28.22 10.47 -11.70
N ILE A 8 27.77 10.89 -10.51
CA ILE A 8 27.36 9.97 -9.42
C ILE A 8 25.96 10.35 -8.90
N VAL A 9 25.01 10.60 -9.81
CA VAL A 9 23.60 10.82 -9.42
C VAL A 9 22.65 9.83 -10.12
N ALA A 10 23.13 9.03 -11.07
CA ALA A 10 22.29 8.14 -11.88
C ALA A 10 22.19 6.68 -11.37
N CYS A 11 22.76 6.34 -10.21
CA CYS A 11 22.75 4.96 -9.68
C CYS A 11 21.92 4.79 -8.40
N LEU A 12 21.09 5.77 -8.04
CA LEU A 12 19.99 5.52 -7.10
C LEU A 12 18.86 4.81 -7.86
N SER A 13 19.15 3.60 -8.35
CA SER A 13 18.13 2.66 -8.77
C SER A 13 17.37 2.29 -7.51
N MET A 14 16.32 3.04 -7.20
CA MET A 14 15.31 2.56 -6.27
C MET A 14 14.82 1.23 -6.86
N SER A 15 14.77 0.19 -6.05
CA SER A 15 14.06 -1.05 -6.35
C SER A 15 12.59 -0.69 -6.53
N ALA A 16 12.23 -0.15 -7.69
CA ALA A 16 10.84 -0.06 -8.10
C ALA A 16 10.41 -1.52 -8.30
N ASN A 17 9.72 -2.06 -7.31
CA ASN A 17 8.99 -3.31 -7.46
C ASN A 17 7.88 -3.00 -8.45
N ALA A 18 8.15 -3.21 -9.75
CA ALA A 18 7.34 -2.68 -10.84
C ALA A 18 5.87 -3.14 -10.81
N GLY A 19 5.57 -4.18 -10.02
CA GLY A 19 4.22 -4.69 -9.78
C GLY A 19 3.51 -4.11 -8.55
N LEU A 20 4.18 -3.34 -7.68
CA LEU A 20 3.58 -2.77 -6.47
C LEU A 20 3.43 -1.24 -6.56
N ILE A 21 2.22 -0.74 -6.36
CA ILE A 21 1.88 0.67 -6.41
C ILE A 21 1.23 1.09 -5.09
N ALA A 22 1.80 2.07 -4.40
CA ALA A 22 1.25 2.58 -3.15
C ALA A 22 0.08 3.54 -3.42
N GLU A 23 -1.04 3.29 -2.76
CA GLU A 23 -2.16 4.22 -2.62
C GLU A 23 -2.23 4.73 -1.17
N SER A 24 -3.22 5.59 -0.88
CA SER A 24 -3.32 6.23 0.44
C SER A 24 -3.39 5.23 1.61
N ASN A 25 -4.26 4.21 1.50
CA ASN A 25 -4.55 3.23 2.55
C ASN A 25 -4.38 1.76 2.09
N TYR A 26 -3.97 1.52 0.85
CA TYR A 26 -3.71 0.18 0.32
C TYR A 26 -2.54 0.19 -0.67
N VAL A 27 -2.11 -1.00 -1.08
CA VAL A 27 -1.05 -1.22 -2.08
C VAL A 27 -1.63 -2.07 -3.19
N ILE A 28 -1.56 -1.60 -4.43
CA ILE A 28 -1.98 -2.37 -5.61
C ILE A 28 -0.84 -3.32 -5.98
N ASP A 29 -1.13 -4.61 -6.06
CA ASP A 29 -0.26 -5.65 -6.60
C ASP A 29 -0.78 -6.07 -7.98
N THR A 30 -0.17 -5.52 -9.02
CA THR A 30 -0.58 -5.78 -10.41
C THR A 30 -0.20 -7.18 -10.88
N ASP A 31 0.73 -7.85 -10.20
CA ASP A 31 1.15 -9.21 -10.57
C ASP A 31 0.14 -10.24 -10.06
N GLN A 32 -0.43 -10.01 -8.88
CA GLN A 32 -1.49 -10.86 -8.30
C GLN A 32 -2.91 -10.40 -8.65
N GLY A 33 -3.10 -9.17 -9.14
CA GLY A 33 -4.41 -8.57 -9.37
C GLY A 33 -5.16 -8.28 -8.07
N LEU A 34 -4.42 -7.97 -7.00
CA LEU A 34 -4.95 -7.76 -5.66
C LEU A 34 -4.59 -6.37 -5.13
N ASP A 35 -5.53 -5.74 -4.44
CA ASP A 35 -5.21 -4.65 -3.54
C ASP A 35 -4.92 -5.23 -2.14
N TRP A 36 -3.88 -4.74 -1.49
CA TRP A 36 -3.47 -5.11 -0.14
C TRP A 36 -3.74 -3.95 0.82
N LEU A 37 -4.65 -4.13 1.78
CA LEU A 37 -4.87 -3.10 2.79
C LEU A 37 -3.60 -2.93 3.62
N ARG A 38 -3.19 -1.68 3.86
CA ARG A 38 -2.01 -1.42 4.68
C ARG A 38 -2.24 -1.87 6.12
N TRP A 39 -1.16 -2.26 6.80
CA TRP A 39 -1.26 -2.81 8.14
C TRP A 39 -1.64 -1.78 9.20
N ASP A 40 -1.26 -0.51 9.01
CA ASP A 40 -1.67 0.61 9.86
C ASP A 40 -3.19 0.82 9.89
N GLU A 41 -3.93 0.39 8.87
CA GLU A 41 -5.40 0.40 8.86
C GLU A 41 -6.02 -0.66 9.77
N THR A 42 -5.27 -1.70 10.14
CA THR A 42 -5.74 -2.83 10.98
C THR A 42 -4.98 -2.95 12.30
N ASN A 43 -4.09 -2.01 12.60
CA ASN A 43 -3.27 -2.05 13.81
C ASN A 43 -4.13 -2.07 15.07
N ASN A 44 -3.62 -2.72 16.12
CA ASN A 44 -4.29 -2.84 17.41
C ASN A 44 -5.66 -3.55 17.34
N ARG A 45 -5.88 -4.38 16.31
CA ARG A 45 -7.09 -5.19 16.15
C ARG A 45 -6.74 -6.67 16.26
N SER A 46 -7.64 -7.46 16.85
CA SER A 46 -7.48 -8.92 16.84
C SER A 46 -8.00 -9.51 15.53
N TYR A 47 -7.58 -10.73 15.20
CA TYR A 47 -8.11 -11.43 14.03
C TYR A 47 -9.63 -11.49 14.05
N ASN A 48 -10.21 -11.85 15.20
CA ASN A 48 -11.67 -11.97 15.36
C ASN A 48 -12.38 -10.63 15.21
N ASP A 49 -11.80 -9.53 15.71
CA ASP A 49 -12.36 -8.19 15.53
C ASP A 49 -12.40 -7.80 14.06
N VAL A 50 -11.29 -8.02 13.34
CA VAL A 50 -11.21 -7.76 11.90
C VAL A 50 -12.24 -8.60 11.13
N VAL A 51 -12.34 -9.92 11.41
CA VAL A 51 -13.35 -10.79 10.79
C VAL A 51 -14.76 -10.27 11.00
N SER A 52 -15.09 -9.79 12.21
CA SER A 52 -16.42 -9.25 12.50
C SER A 52 -16.75 -7.96 11.72
N ASN A 53 -15.72 -7.28 11.20
CA ASN A 53 -15.83 -6.03 10.45
C ASN A 53 -15.65 -6.20 8.93
N LEU A 54 -15.49 -7.44 8.41
CA LEU A 54 -15.44 -7.71 6.97
C LEU A 54 -16.83 -7.69 6.29
N SER A 55 -17.90 -7.84 7.09
CA SER A 55 -19.27 -7.89 6.56
C SER A 55 -19.75 -6.51 6.06
N ALA A 56 -20.82 -6.53 5.24
CA ALA A 56 -21.39 -5.32 4.66
C ALA A 56 -21.66 -4.23 5.71
N GLY A 57 -21.12 -3.03 5.48
CA GLY A 57 -21.20 -1.88 6.39
C GLY A 57 -20.25 -1.91 7.59
N GLY A 58 -19.36 -2.89 7.69
CA GLY A 58 -18.24 -2.88 8.65
C GLY A 58 -17.04 -2.06 8.17
N ASP A 59 -16.07 -1.85 9.06
CA ASP A 59 -14.85 -1.05 8.78
C ASP A 59 -14.05 -1.57 7.57
N TYR A 60 -14.17 -2.87 7.27
CA TYR A 60 -13.42 -3.55 6.21
C TYR A 60 -14.35 -4.22 5.19
N ASP A 61 -15.53 -3.65 4.95
CA ASP A 61 -16.43 -4.09 3.89
C ASP A 61 -15.71 -4.14 2.53
N GLY A 62 -15.88 -5.25 1.81
CA GLY A 62 -15.22 -5.51 0.53
C GLY A 62 -13.83 -6.12 0.64
N TRP A 63 -13.26 -6.23 1.83
CA TRP A 63 -11.99 -6.91 2.07
C TRP A 63 -12.20 -8.34 2.53
N GLN A 64 -11.18 -9.17 2.36
CA GLN A 64 -11.11 -10.53 2.90
C GLN A 64 -9.69 -10.81 3.39
N TYR A 65 -9.52 -11.79 4.28
CA TYR A 65 -8.16 -12.22 4.62
C TYR A 65 -7.45 -12.83 3.41
N ALA A 66 -6.17 -12.50 3.26
CA ALA A 66 -5.32 -13.19 2.31
C ALA A 66 -5.08 -14.63 2.77
N THR A 67 -4.94 -15.52 1.81
CA THR A 67 -4.40 -16.85 2.05
C THR A 67 -2.90 -16.77 2.34
N ALA A 68 -2.34 -17.83 2.93
CA ALA A 68 -0.89 -17.91 3.15
C ALA A 68 -0.07 -17.84 1.85
N GLU A 69 -0.58 -18.42 0.76
CA GLU A 69 0.09 -18.42 -0.54
C GLU A 69 0.17 -17.02 -1.16
N GLN A 70 -0.94 -16.26 -1.10
CA GLN A 70 -0.98 -14.86 -1.54
C GLN A 70 0.00 -14.01 -0.73
N ALA A 71 -0.02 -14.14 0.59
CA ALA A 71 0.88 -13.37 1.47
C ALA A 71 2.35 -13.71 1.21
N GLU A 72 2.69 -14.98 1.02
CA GLU A 72 4.05 -15.40 0.68
C GLU A 72 4.50 -14.89 -0.70
N THR A 73 3.60 -14.87 -1.69
CA THR A 73 3.87 -14.30 -3.02
C THR A 73 4.12 -12.79 -2.92
N PHE A 74 3.29 -12.07 -2.17
CA PHE A 74 3.48 -10.64 -1.91
C PHE A 74 4.81 -10.36 -1.21
N LEU A 75 5.12 -11.10 -0.15
CA LEU A 75 6.36 -10.96 0.60
C LEU A 75 7.61 -11.33 -0.22
N ALA A 76 7.49 -12.29 -1.15
CA ALA A 76 8.57 -12.68 -2.05
C ALA A 76 8.99 -11.55 -3.01
N SER A 77 8.09 -10.61 -3.31
CA SER A 77 8.40 -9.43 -4.12
C SER A 77 9.45 -8.51 -3.45
N PHE A 78 9.59 -8.59 -2.12
CA PHE A 78 10.64 -7.92 -1.34
C PHE A 78 11.89 -8.79 -1.12
N GLY A 79 11.95 -9.98 -1.74
CA GLY A 79 13.00 -10.98 -1.49
C GLY A 79 12.83 -11.73 -0.16
N LEU A 80 11.71 -11.55 0.55
CA LEU A 80 11.44 -12.21 1.83
C LEU A 80 10.84 -13.59 1.58
N VAL A 81 11.71 -14.61 1.44
CA VAL A 81 11.31 -15.96 1.06
C VAL A 81 11.66 -17.02 2.10
N GLY A 82 10.93 -18.15 2.06
CA GLY A 82 11.21 -19.33 2.86
C GLY A 82 10.90 -19.14 4.35
N TYR A 83 9.75 -18.58 4.69
CA TYR A 83 9.32 -18.46 6.08
C TYR A 83 9.30 -19.81 6.78
N SER A 84 9.76 -19.82 8.03
CA SER A 84 9.64 -20.97 8.94
C SER A 84 9.51 -20.48 10.38
N SER A 85 9.36 -21.41 11.33
CA SER A 85 9.37 -21.10 12.76
C SER A 85 10.74 -20.64 13.27
N VAL A 86 11.80 -20.82 12.48
CA VAL A 86 13.17 -20.40 12.80
C VAL A 86 13.39 -19.00 12.25
N THR A 87 13.97 -18.13 13.07
CA THR A 87 14.37 -16.77 12.65
C THR A 87 15.32 -16.81 11.47
N LYS A 88 15.04 -15.97 10.46
CA LYS A 88 15.91 -15.69 9.33
C LYS A 88 16.27 -14.21 9.29
N GLN A 89 17.45 -13.90 8.77
CA GLN A 89 17.90 -12.53 8.53
C GLN A 89 17.50 -12.06 7.14
N THR A 90 17.26 -10.76 7.01
CA THR A 90 17.05 -10.06 5.74
C THR A 90 17.88 -8.78 5.68
N THR A 91 17.81 -8.04 4.59
CA THR A 91 18.50 -6.76 4.44
C THR A 91 17.67 -5.59 4.98
N ASP A 92 18.34 -4.52 5.40
CA ASP A 92 17.68 -3.25 5.76
C ASP A 92 16.81 -2.72 4.62
N SER A 93 17.24 -2.91 3.37
CA SER A 93 16.50 -2.46 2.20
C SER A 93 15.17 -3.20 2.07
N ALA A 94 15.16 -4.53 2.19
CA ALA A 94 13.93 -5.32 2.09
C ALA A 94 12.94 -4.96 3.20
N PHE A 95 13.43 -4.74 4.42
CA PHE A 95 12.59 -4.29 5.53
C PHE A 95 12.03 -2.89 5.29
N LYS A 96 12.86 -1.94 4.86
CA LYS A 96 12.42 -0.57 4.56
C LYS A 96 11.42 -0.52 3.41
N ASP A 97 11.65 -1.29 2.34
CA ASP A 97 10.74 -1.35 1.20
C ASP A 97 9.37 -1.87 1.65
N LEU A 98 9.31 -2.98 2.40
CA LEU A 98 8.06 -3.52 2.94
C LEU A 98 7.34 -2.53 3.87
N THR A 99 8.06 -1.98 4.86
CA THR A 99 7.49 -1.07 5.86
C THR A 99 7.05 0.27 5.27
N SER A 100 7.70 0.73 4.20
CA SER A 100 7.32 1.95 3.50
C SER A 100 5.98 1.82 2.76
N LEU A 101 5.67 0.60 2.29
CA LEU A 101 4.42 0.31 1.57
C LEU A 101 3.28 -0.05 2.53
N MET A 102 3.54 -0.94 3.49
CA MET A 102 2.50 -1.51 4.35
C MET A 102 2.30 -0.75 5.66
N GLY A 103 3.20 0.16 6.02
CA GLY A 103 3.22 0.81 7.32
C GLY A 103 3.95 -0.02 8.39
N VAL A 104 4.33 0.64 9.48
CA VAL A 104 5.06 0.04 10.60
C VAL A 104 4.75 0.74 11.91
N GLU A 105 4.60 -0.04 12.98
CA GLU A 105 4.71 0.49 14.34
C GLU A 105 6.17 0.45 14.77
N SER A 106 6.73 1.63 15.08
CA SER A 106 8.11 1.77 15.49
C SER A 106 8.23 2.56 16.79
N THR A 107 9.21 2.15 17.58
CA THR A 107 9.72 2.87 18.74
C THR A 107 11.12 3.38 18.43
N SER A 108 11.73 4.13 19.34
CA SER A 108 13.11 4.61 19.18
C SER A 108 14.18 3.51 19.09
N SER A 109 13.85 2.25 19.42
CA SER A 109 14.83 1.15 19.46
C SER A 109 14.44 -0.06 18.62
N GLN A 110 13.17 -0.15 18.21
CA GLN A 110 12.55 -1.38 17.69
C GLN A 110 11.41 -1.04 16.73
N ALA A 111 11.34 -1.76 15.62
CA ALA A 111 10.22 -1.71 14.69
C ALA A 111 9.71 -3.14 14.47
N TRP A 112 8.44 -3.39 14.77
CA TRP A 112 7.82 -4.71 14.66
C TRP A 112 6.61 -4.64 13.75
N ILE A 113 6.44 -5.66 12.91
CA ILE A 113 5.21 -5.82 12.17
C ILE A 113 4.82 -7.28 12.09
N TYR A 114 3.60 -7.57 12.55
CA TYR A 114 3.01 -8.89 12.44
C TYR A 114 1.79 -8.81 11.53
N GLY A 115 1.74 -9.66 10.49
CA GLY A 115 0.60 -9.79 9.58
C GLY A 115 -0.06 -11.15 9.74
N MET A 116 -1.32 -11.17 10.18
CA MET A 116 -2.11 -12.40 10.25
C MET A 116 -2.77 -12.70 8.90
N VAL A 117 -2.79 -13.98 8.51
CA VAL A 117 -3.48 -14.48 7.31
C VAL A 117 -4.64 -15.40 7.69
N GLU A 118 -5.48 -15.70 6.70
CA GLU A 118 -6.52 -16.71 6.87
C GLU A 118 -5.93 -18.05 7.31
N SER A 119 -6.58 -18.67 8.30
CA SER A 119 -6.17 -19.95 8.84
C SER A 119 -7.29 -20.60 9.66
N GLU A 120 -7.23 -21.91 9.79
CA GLU A 120 -8.24 -22.69 10.52
C GLU A 120 -8.03 -22.66 12.05
N GLY A 121 -9.09 -22.99 12.78
CA GLY A 121 -9.04 -23.13 14.24
C GLY A 121 -8.94 -21.81 15.00
N THR A 122 -8.40 -21.87 16.22
CA THR A 122 -8.34 -20.75 17.18
C THR A 122 -7.08 -19.90 17.06
N LYS A 123 -6.13 -20.30 16.20
CA LYS A 123 -4.88 -19.59 16.01
C LYS A 123 -4.75 -19.09 14.58
N ALA A 124 -4.18 -17.90 14.43
CA ALA A 124 -3.87 -17.29 13.15
C ALA A 124 -2.41 -17.56 12.75
N ARG A 125 -2.16 -18.04 11.53
CA ARG A 125 -0.80 -18.00 10.97
C ARG A 125 -0.37 -16.54 10.86
N THR A 126 0.77 -16.23 11.41
CA THR A 126 1.28 -14.86 11.56
C THR A 126 2.69 -14.78 10.96
N TYR A 127 2.87 -13.88 9.99
CA TYR A 127 4.17 -13.50 9.48
C TYR A 127 4.71 -12.37 10.33
N SER A 128 5.98 -12.43 10.67
CA SER A 128 6.61 -11.46 11.56
C SER A 128 7.88 -10.94 10.94
N HIS A 129 8.04 -9.62 11.04
CA HIS A 129 9.20 -8.86 10.62
C HIS A 129 9.59 -7.94 11.75
N TYR A 130 10.88 -7.87 12.06
CA TYR A 130 11.34 -7.02 13.14
C TYR A 130 12.75 -6.53 12.89
N ASP A 131 12.96 -5.27 13.28
CA ASP A 131 14.26 -4.62 13.26
C ASP A 131 14.58 -4.07 14.65
N TYR A 132 15.82 -4.27 15.08
CA TYR A 132 16.34 -3.84 16.37
C TYR A 132 17.54 -2.93 16.14
N SER A 133 17.56 -1.76 16.77
CA SER A 133 18.62 -0.76 16.58
C SER A 133 20.03 -1.24 16.96
N TRP A 134 20.14 -2.32 17.73
CA TRP A 134 21.40 -2.91 18.18
C TRP A 134 21.81 -4.17 17.38
N ARG A 135 20.98 -4.62 16.43
CA ARG A 135 21.31 -5.75 15.55
C ARG A 135 21.94 -5.26 14.27
N VAL A 136 22.64 -6.20 13.63
CA VAL A 136 23.28 -5.99 12.33
C VAL A 136 22.32 -6.16 11.15
N SER A 137 21.16 -6.80 11.34
CA SER A 137 20.20 -7.05 10.27
C SER A 137 18.78 -7.29 10.81
N PRO A 138 17.74 -6.84 10.09
CA PRO A 138 16.36 -7.19 10.37
C PRO A 138 16.11 -8.68 10.19
N GLU A 139 15.04 -9.15 10.80
CA GLU A 139 14.72 -10.57 10.88
C GLU A 139 13.25 -10.85 10.57
N PHE A 140 12.98 -12.07 10.09
CA PHE A 140 11.63 -12.53 9.80
C PHE A 140 11.42 -14.00 10.16
N LYS A 141 10.16 -14.38 10.45
CA LYS A 141 9.71 -15.75 10.73
C LYS A 141 8.19 -15.87 10.65
N ILE A 142 7.68 -17.09 10.76
CA ILE A 142 6.25 -17.38 11.00
C ILE A 142 6.03 -18.01 12.37
N PHE A 143 4.86 -17.75 12.94
CA PHE A 143 4.34 -18.46 14.11
C PHE A 143 2.82 -18.36 14.14
N ASN A 144 2.18 -18.92 15.18
CA ASN A 144 0.74 -18.92 15.33
C ASN A 144 0.33 -18.12 16.58
N LEU A 145 -0.45 -17.06 16.40
CA LEU A 145 -1.05 -16.26 17.47
C LEU A 145 -2.47 -16.71 17.77
N SER A 146 -2.99 -16.41 18.97
CA SER A 146 -4.42 -16.58 19.22
C SER A 146 -5.19 -15.58 18.35
N LYS A 147 -6.33 -15.99 17.78
CA LYS A 147 -7.21 -15.08 17.01
C LYS A 147 -7.85 -13.99 17.87
N THR A 148 -7.74 -14.11 19.19
CA THR A 148 -8.16 -13.10 20.17
C THR A 148 -7.03 -12.19 20.64
N SER A 149 -5.78 -12.43 20.21
CA SER A 149 -4.65 -11.58 20.58
C SER A 149 -4.80 -10.18 19.99
N VAL A 150 -4.47 -9.17 20.80
CA VAL A 150 -4.41 -7.76 20.40
C VAL A 150 -3.02 -7.23 20.76
N ALA A 151 -2.38 -6.53 19.83
CA ALA A 151 -1.16 -5.79 20.09
C ALA A 151 -1.04 -4.61 19.11
N GLY A 152 -0.37 -3.52 19.51
CA GLY A 152 -0.26 -2.33 18.66
C GLY A 152 0.37 -2.61 17.30
N TYR A 153 1.38 -3.48 17.25
CA TYR A 153 2.13 -3.89 16.05
C TYR A 153 1.48 -5.04 15.26
N LEU A 154 0.27 -5.43 15.62
CA LEU A 154 -0.45 -6.53 15.00
C LEU A 154 -1.41 -5.98 13.93
N GLY A 155 -1.12 -6.29 12.68
CA GLY A 155 -1.98 -6.06 11.53
C GLY A 155 -2.51 -7.35 10.93
N SER A 156 -3.32 -7.19 9.88
CA SER A 156 -3.93 -8.29 9.13
C SER A 156 -3.61 -8.14 7.65
N PHE A 157 -3.25 -9.25 7.00
CA PHE A 157 -3.19 -9.29 5.55
C PHE A 157 -4.60 -9.36 5.01
N LEU A 158 -5.16 -8.20 4.66
CA LEU A 158 -6.43 -8.11 3.97
C LEU A 158 -6.21 -7.79 2.51
N VAL A 159 -6.96 -8.48 1.66
CA VAL A 159 -6.92 -8.31 0.21
C VAL A 159 -8.32 -8.13 -0.35
N ARG A 160 -8.38 -7.55 -1.55
CA ARG A 160 -9.54 -7.59 -2.43
C ARG A 160 -9.05 -7.61 -3.87
N ASP A 161 -9.95 -7.93 -4.80
CA ASP A 161 -9.64 -7.83 -6.23
C ASP A 161 -9.45 -6.36 -6.63
N THR A 162 -8.44 -6.05 -7.46
CA THR A 162 -8.20 -4.67 -7.93
C THR A 162 -9.37 -4.11 -8.78
N SER A 163 -10.23 -4.97 -9.31
CA SER A 163 -11.49 -4.57 -9.98
C SER A 163 -12.62 -4.25 -9.00
N TYR A 164 -12.42 -4.39 -7.68
CA TYR A 164 -13.44 -4.10 -6.68
C TYR A 164 -13.87 -2.63 -6.75
N VAL A 165 -15.15 -2.43 -6.99
CA VAL A 165 -15.81 -1.12 -6.90
C VAL A 165 -16.65 -1.14 -5.64
N ALA A 166 -16.29 -0.29 -4.67
CA ALA A 166 -17.10 -0.11 -3.47
C ALA A 166 -18.55 0.18 -3.89
N PRO A 167 -19.56 -0.48 -3.29
CA PRO A 167 -20.94 -0.11 -3.50
C PRO A 167 -21.03 1.39 -3.27
N SER A 168 -21.55 2.15 -4.25
CA SER A 168 -21.78 3.58 -4.05
C SER A 168 -22.49 3.71 -2.71
N ALA A 169 -21.78 4.23 -1.71
CA ALA A 169 -22.41 4.72 -0.50
C ALA A 169 -23.58 5.53 -1.04
N LYS A 170 -24.82 5.17 -0.70
CA LYS A 170 -25.99 5.92 -1.15
C LYS A 170 -25.61 7.36 -0.85
N GLN A 171 -25.24 8.13 -1.88
CA GLN A 171 -25.10 9.55 -1.72
C GLN A 171 -26.46 9.90 -1.17
N ASP A 172 -26.48 10.37 0.08
CA ASP A 172 -27.68 10.88 0.68
C ASP A 172 -28.29 11.75 -0.41
N GLN A 173 -29.36 11.24 -1.00
CA GLN A 173 -30.17 12.01 -1.90
C GLN A 173 -30.71 13.06 -0.97
N LEU A 174 -29.98 14.18 -0.88
CA LEU A 174 -30.46 15.40 -0.27
C LEU A 174 -31.89 15.53 -0.80
N PRO A 175 -32.88 15.67 0.09
CA PRO A 175 -34.27 15.66 -0.31
C PRO A 175 -34.41 16.64 -1.47
N ILE A 176 -34.84 16.10 -2.61
CA ILE A 176 -34.95 16.84 -3.86
C ILE A 176 -35.99 17.93 -3.59
N SER A 177 -35.51 19.12 -3.25
CA SER A 177 -36.36 20.30 -3.20
C SER A 177 -36.80 20.53 -4.63
N SER A 178 -38.08 20.31 -4.89
CA SER A 178 -38.76 20.58 -6.15
C SER A 178 -38.82 22.09 -6.40
N GLY A 179 -37.66 22.69 -6.66
CA GLY A 179 -37.52 24.02 -7.24
C GLY A 179 -37.60 23.96 -8.77
N PRO A 180 -38.15 24.98 -9.44
CA PRO A 180 -38.36 24.94 -10.88
C PRO A 180 -37.04 24.88 -11.64
N LEU A 181 -37.03 24.00 -12.65
CA LEU A 181 -36.00 23.83 -13.68
C LEU A 181 -35.66 25.18 -14.33
N ASN A 182 -34.49 25.74 -14.01
CA ASN A 182 -33.69 26.56 -14.92
C ASN A 182 -32.41 27.06 -14.23
N ALA A 183 -31.31 26.33 -14.40
CA ALA A 183 -29.99 26.92 -14.51
C ALA A 183 -29.06 25.87 -15.11
N ILE A 184 -28.78 26.00 -16.41
CA ILE A 184 -27.68 25.30 -17.06
C ILE A 184 -26.40 25.88 -16.45
N VAL A 185 -25.86 25.23 -15.43
CA VAL A 185 -24.52 25.56 -14.93
C VAL A 185 -23.54 24.99 -15.93
N GLN A 186 -23.02 25.86 -16.79
CA GLN A 186 -21.84 25.57 -17.60
C GLN A 186 -20.69 25.23 -16.67
N VAL A 187 -20.32 23.95 -16.64
CA VAL A 187 -19.09 23.48 -16.02
C VAL A 187 -17.92 24.03 -16.84
N SER A 188 -17.08 24.84 -16.19
CA SER A 188 -15.83 25.28 -16.80
C SER A 188 -14.91 24.07 -16.90
N GLU A 189 -14.62 23.64 -18.12
CA GLU A 189 -13.66 22.54 -18.37
C GLU A 189 -12.27 22.91 -17.80
N PRO A 190 -11.53 21.92 -17.28
CA PRO A 190 -10.20 22.15 -16.71
C PRO A 190 -9.24 22.66 -17.79
N SER A 191 -8.34 23.55 -17.37
CA SER A 191 -7.39 24.36 -18.13
C SER A 191 -6.37 23.60 -19.01
N THR A 192 -6.63 22.35 -19.39
CA THR A 192 -5.76 21.47 -20.16
C THR A 192 -5.54 21.97 -21.60
N ILE A 193 -6.48 22.74 -22.16
CA ILE A 193 -6.33 23.31 -23.53
C ILE A 193 -5.33 24.49 -23.56
N ILE A 194 -5.14 25.22 -22.46
CA ILE A 194 -4.20 26.36 -22.42
C ILE A 194 -2.74 25.88 -22.46
N LEU A 195 -2.43 24.69 -21.89
CA LEU A 195 -1.07 24.17 -21.92
C LEU A 195 -0.62 23.67 -23.31
N MET A 196 -1.55 23.23 -24.17
CA MET A 196 -1.21 22.77 -25.53
C MET A 196 -0.98 23.91 -26.54
N THR A 197 -1.47 25.13 -26.29
CA THR A 197 -1.24 26.27 -27.19
C THR A 197 0.09 26.98 -26.93
N LEU A 198 0.61 26.93 -25.71
CA LEU A 198 1.92 27.51 -25.36
C LEU A 198 3.11 26.73 -25.95
N THR A 199 2.99 25.43 -26.19
CA THR A 199 4.07 24.63 -26.79
C THR A 199 4.22 24.83 -28.29
N LEU A 200 3.13 25.08 -29.04
CA LEU A 200 3.22 25.37 -30.48
C LEU A 200 3.69 26.80 -30.81
N GLY A 201 3.32 27.80 -29.99
CA GLY A 201 3.74 29.19 -30.20
C GLY A 201 5.26 29.40 -30.07
N GLY A 202 5.91 28.70 -29.14
CA GLY A 202 7.35 28.80 -28.91
C GLY A 202 8.20 28.26 -30.08
N LEU A 203 7.76 27.18 -30.75
CA LEU A 203 8.50 26.60 -31.87
C LEU A 203 8.47 27.48 -33.14
N LEU A 204 7.41 28.26 -33.35
CA LEU A 204 7.32 29.14 -34.53
C LEU A 204 8.17 30.41 -34.41
N MET A 205 8.46 30.90 -33.19
CA MET A 205 9.32 32.07 -33.01
C MET A 205 10.83 31.77 -33.14
N MET A 206 11.27 30.52 -32.96
CA MET A 206 12.69 30.17 -33.13
C MET A 206 13.15 30.13 -34.60
N ARG A 207 12.24 30.04 -35.57
CA ARG A 207 12.60 29.92 -36.99
C ARG A 207 12.82 31.26 -37.71
N ARG A 208 12.60 32.40 -37.05
CA ARG A 208 12.75 33.75 -37.62
C ARG A 208 14.03 34.49 -37.25
N ARG A 209 14.96 33.87 -36.50
CA ARG A 209 16.24 34.48 -36.10
C ARG A 209 17.46 34.01 -36.91
N GLN A 210 17.26 33.31 -38.03
CA GLN A 210 18.36 32.88 -38.91
C GLN A 210 18.22 33.35 -40.37
N GLN A 211 17.67 34.55 -40.59
CA GLN A 211 17.87 35.29 -41.84
C GLN A 211 18.31 36.72 -41.50
#